data_AF-A0A840PD90-F1
#
_entry.id   AF-A0A840PD90-F1
#
_cell.length_a   1.000
_cell.length_b   1.000
_cell.length_c   1.000
_cell.angle_alpha   90.00
_cell.angle_beta   90.00
_cell.angle_gamma   90.00
#
_symmetry.space_group_name_H-M   'P 1'
#
loop_
_entity.id
_entity.type
_entity.pdbx_description
1 polymer ?
#
loop_
_entity_poly.entity_id
_entity_poly.type
_entity_poly.pdbx_seq_one_letter_code
_entity_poly.pdbx_strand_id
1 'polypeptide(L)'
;MSHDLIAELHGYAAEYQRYEQSGREDRAAAARREGERVIAAIQDRIGELLDQAEEHESKGQEVLAAQARVEAKRLAAELPPEHRPERLRPLYPDAAGTEDAATPAPPEQAVPKRAAAKRPAKTA
;
A
#
# COMPACT_ATOMS: atom_id res chain seq x y z
N MET A 1 -18.99 -8.15 1.76
CA MET A 1 -18.95 -7.08 2.76
C MET A 1 -17.83 -6.07 2.50
N SER A 2 -16.54 -6.41 2.61
CA SER A 2 -15.45 -5.44 2.32
C SER A 2 -15.45 -4.92 0.87
N HIS A 3 -15.78 -5.80 -0.09
CA HIS A 3 -15.95 -5.40 -1.49
C HIS A 3 -17.11 -4.43 -1.74
N ASP A 4 -18.16 -4.48 -0.93
CA ASP A 4 -19.34 -3.64 -1.10
C ASP A 4 -19.01 -2.20 -0.68
N LEU A 5 -18.30 -2.04 0.46
CA LEU A 5 -17.87 -0.73 0.96
C LEU A 5 -16.90 0.00 0.02
N ILE A 6 -15.96 -0.71 -0.61
CA ILE A 6 -15.03 -0.10 -1.58
C ILE A 6 -15.78 0.40 -2.81
N ALA A 7 -16.72 -0.40 -3.32
CA ALA A 7 -17.55 -0.02 -4.46
C ALA A 7 -18.42 1.20 -4.14
N GLU A 8 -19.01 1.26 -2.94
CA GLU A 8 -19.78 2.40 -2.45
C GLU A 8 -18.91 3.66 -2.36
N LEU A 9 -17.69 3.56 -1.80
CA LEU A 9 -16.76 4.69 -1.71
C LEU A 9 -16.45 5.27 -3.09
N HIS A 10 -16.13 4.42 -4.06
CA HIS A 10 -15.88 4.84 -5.44
C HIS A 10 -17.12 5.44 -6.10
N GLY A 11 -18.31 4.90 -5.82
CA GLY A 11 -19.57 5.46 -6.26
C GLY A 11 -19.77 6.90 -5.80
N TYR A 12 -19.61 7.15 -4.49
CA TYR A 12 -19.75 8.50 -3.93
C TYR A 12 -18.67 9.46 -4.39
N ALA A 13 -17.43 9.01 -4.59
CA ALA A 13 -16.36 9.84 -5.16
C ALA A 13 -16.70 10.27 -6.60
N ALA A 14 -17.22 9.36 -7.43
CA ALA A 14 -17.66 9.68 -8.79
C ALA A 14 -18.87 10.61 -8.81
N GLU A 15 -19.85 10.40 -7.92
CA GLU A 15 -21.00 11.29 -7.76
C GLU A 15 -20.58 12.70 -7.33
N TYR A 16 -19.68 12.80 -6.35
CA TYR A 16 -19.13 14.06 -5.90
C TYR A 16 -18.51 14.85 -7.06
N GLN A 17 -17.60 14.23 -7.82
CA GLN A 17 -16.95 14.87 -8.97
C GLN A 17 -17.97 15.32 -10.02
N ARG A 18 -18.98 14.50 -10.31
CA ARG A 18 -20.04 14.84 -11.26
C ARG A 18 -20.88 16.03 -10.79
N TYR A 19 -21.22 16.09 -9.51
CA TYR A 19 -22.00 17.19 -8.95
C TYR A 19 -21.20 18.48 -8.85
N GLU A 20 -19.92 18.41 -8.50
CA GLU A 20 -19.00 19.54 -8.51
C GLU A 20 -18.88 20.14 -9.92
N GLN A 21 -18.60 19.33 -10.94
CA GLN A 21 -18.48 19.78 -12.34
C GLN A 21 -19.76 20.39 -12.90
N SER A 22 -20.93 19.99 -12.37
CA SER A 22 -22.23 20.52 -12.79
C SER A 22 -22.73 21.70 -11.93
N GLY A 23 -21.91 22.21 -11.01
CA GLY A 23 -22.27 23.33 -10.13
C GLY A 23 -23.40 23.02 -9.14
N ARG A 24 -23.59 21.74 -8.80
CA ARG A 24 -24.64 21.28 -7.87
C ARG A 24 -24.07 21.08 -6.48
N GLU A 25 -23.70 22.18 -5.83
CA GLU A 25 -22.99 22.20 -4.54
C GLU A 25 -23.70 21.39 -3.45
N ASP A 26 -25.03 21.52 -3.30
CA ASP A 26 -25.80 20.77 -2.30
C ASP A 26 -25.70 19.25 -2.48
N ARG A 27 -25.68 18.79 -3.74
CA ARG A 27 -25.57 17.37 -4.07
C ARG A 27 -24.14 16.87 -3.90
N ALA A 28 -23.15 17.68 -4.26
CA ALA A 28 -21.75 17.38 -3.99
C ALA A 28 -21.52 17.24 -2.47
N ALA A 29 -22.06 18.16 -1.66
CA ALA A 29 -21.98 18.09 -0.21
C ALA A 29 -22.68 16.85 0.37
N ALA A 30 -23.81 16.42 -0.21
CA ALA A 30 -24.47 15.17 0.17
C ALA A 30 -23.60 13.95 -0.15
N ALA A 31 -23.07 13.85 -1.38
CA ALA A 31 -22.19 12.75 -1.79
C ALA A 31 -20.92 12.69 -0.94
N ARG A 32 -20.31 13.84 -0.62
CA ARG A 32 -19.14 13.93 0.27
C ARG A 32 -19.44 13.38 1.66
N ARG A 33 -20.57 13.77 2.26
CA ARG A 33 -20.98 13.27 3.59
C ARG A 33 -21.24 11.77 3.60
N GLU A 34 -21.81 11.22 2.54
CA GLU A 34 -22.03 9.79 2.45
C GLU A 34 -20.71 9.03 2.26
N GLY A 35 -19.81 9.55 1.41
CA GLY A 35 -18.44 9.05 1.28
C GLY A 35 -17.69 9.05 2.61
N GLU A 36 -17.80 10.11 3.42
CA GLU A 36 -17.21 10.19 4.76
C GLU A 36 -17.74 9.09 5.70
N ARG A 37 -19.04 8.74 5.63
CA ARG A 37 -19.59 7.63 6.42
C ARG A 37 -19.03 6.28 5.98
N VAL A 38 -18.91 6.06 4.67
CA VAL A 38 -18.33 4.83 4.13
C VAL A 38 -16.85 4.72 4.52
N ILE A 39 -16.10 5.82 4.50
CA ILE A 39 -14.72 5.87 5.00
C ILE A 39 -14.65 5.42 6.45
N ALA A 40 -15.52 5.94 7.33
CA ALA A 40 -15.56 5.54 8.74
C ALA A 40 -15.85 4.03 8.90
N ALA A 41 -16.80 3.48 8.12
CA ALA A 41 -17.09 2.05 8.15
C ALA A 41 -15.90 1.18 7.68
N ILE A 42 -15.13 1.65 6.68
CA ILE A 42 -13.90 0.98 6.25
C ILE A 42 -12.83 1.05 7.35
N GLN A 43 -12.68 2.19 8.02
CA GLN A 43 -11.75 2.36 9.14
C GLN A 43 -12.09 1.42 10.30
N ASP A 44 -13.36 1.30 10.67
CA ASP A 44 -13.83 0.36 11.69
C ASP A 44 -13.49 -1.07 11.31
N ARG A 45 -13.76 -1.45 10.05
CA ARG A 45 -13.42 -2.79 9.54
C ARG A 45 -11.92 -3.08 9.55
N ILE A 46 -11.09 -2.08 9.25
CA ILE A 46 -9.64 -2.20 9.38
C ILE A 46 -9.25 -2.45 10.84
N GLY A 47 -9.86 -1.73 11.79
CA GLY A 47 -9.65 -1.93 13.23
C GLY A 47 -9.97 -3.37 13.65
N GLU A 48 -11.13 -3.89 13.26
CA GLU A 48 -11.52 -5.28 13.55
C GLU A 48 -10.51 -6.29 13.00
N LEU A 49 -10.03 -6.11 11.77
CA LEU A 49 -9.03 -7.02 11.16
C LEU A 49 -7.69 -6.98 11.90
N LEU A 50 -7.29 -5.81 12.41
CA LEU A 50 -6.07 -5.68 13.20
C LEU A 50 -6.21 -6.37 14.56
N ASP A 51 -7.34 -6.19 15.22
CA ASP A 51 -7.61 -6.84 16.51
C ASP A 51 -7.70 -8.38 16.32
N GLN A 52 -8.30 -8.85 15.21
CA GLN A 52 -8.27 -10.27 14.83
C GLN A 52 -6.84 -10.77 14.59
N ALA A 53 -5.98 -9.97 13.97
CA ALA A 53 -4.59 -10.36 13.74
C ALA A 53 -3.83 -10.55 15.05
N GLU A 54 -3.99 -9.63 16.01
CA GLU A 54 -3.41 -9.73 17.36
C GLU A 54 -3.96 -10.97 18.09
N GLU A 55 -5.27 -11.23 17.99
CA GLU A 55 -5.89 -12.42 18.57
C GLU A 55 -5.31 -13.72 17.97
N HIS A 56 -5.16 -13.80 16.64
CA HIS A 56 -4.58 -14.96 15.97
C HIS A 56 -3.10 -15.18 16.34
N GLU A 57 -2.31 -14.11 16.43
CA GLU A 57 -0.90 -14.16 16.85
C GLU A 57 -0.78 -14.69 18.30
N SER A 58 -1.65 -14.23 19.21
CA SER A 58 -1.70 -14.73 20.60
C SER A 58 -2.00 -16.23 20.70
N LYS A 59 -2.66 -16.80 19.68
CA LYS A 59 -2.99 -18.22 19.56
C LYS A 59 -1.94 -19.03 18.78
N GLY A 60 -0.85 -18.39 18.33
CA GLY A 60 0.18 -19.02 17.48
C GLY A 60 -0.29 -19.30 16.05
N GLN A 61 -1.33 -18.61 15.58
CA GLN A 61 -1.92 -18.78 14.25
C GLN A 61 -1.37 -17.76 13.24
N GLU A 62 -0.05 -17.84 12.99
CA GLU A 62 0.69 -16.85 12.20
C GLU A 62 0.12 -16.58 10.80
N VAL A 63 -0.35 -17.62 10.11
CA VAL A 63 -0.93 -17.49 8.75
C VAL A 63 -2.21 -16.66 8.79
N LEU A 64 -3.08 -16.90 9.77
CA LEU A 64 -4.34 -16.17 9.91
C LEU A 64 -4.08 -14.72 10.34
N ALA A 65 -3.12 -14.50 11.24
CA ALA A 65 -2.68 -13.17 11.63
C ALA A 65 -2.14 -12.38 10.42
N ALA A 66 -1.31 -13.02 9.59
CA ALA A 66 -0.78 -12.40 8.37
C ALA A 66 -1.89 -12.09 7.34
N GLN A 67 -2.86 -12.98 7.15
CA GLN A 67 -3.99 -12.76 6.24
C GLN A 67 -4.84 -11.55 6.68
N ALA A 68 -5.18 -11.46 7.96
CA ALA A 68 -5.93 -10.33 8.50
C ALA A 68 -5.18 -9.00 8.33
N ARG A 69 -3.87 -8.97 8.58
CA ARG A 69 -3.01 -7.79 8.32
C ARG A 69 -2.97 -7.41 6.85
N VAL A 70 -2.90 -8.37 5.92
CA VAL A 70 -2.89 -8.11 4.47
C VAL A 70 -4.23 -7.53 4.02
N GLU A 71 -5.35 -8.05 4.52
CA GLU A 71 -6.67 -7.51 4.17
C GLU A 71 -6.88 -6.09 4.73
N ALA A 72 -6.43 -5.83 5.96
CA ALA A 72 -6.43 -4.49 6.55
C ALA A 72 -5.63 -3.49 5.69
N LYS A 73 -4.43 -3.88 5.22
CA LYS A 73 -3.63 -3.06 4.30
C LYS A 73 -4.33 -2.83 2.97
N ARG A 74 -4.99 -3.85 2.42
CA ARG A 74 -5.72 -3.72 1.15
C ARG A 74 -6.84 -2.68 1.28
N LEU A 75 -7.60 -2.70 2.37
CA LEU A 75 -8.64 -1.71 2.63
C LEU A 75 -8.07 -0.30 2.83
N ALA A 76 -6.96 -0.17 3.55
CA ALA A 76 -6.30 1.12 3.76
C ALA A 76 -5.75 1.74 2.47
N ALA A 77 -5.39 0.93 1.48
CA ALA A 77 -4.92 1.42 0.19
C ALA A 77 -6.01 2.16 -0.60
N GLU A 78 -7.28 1.78 -0.42
CA GLU A 78 -8.45 2.40 -1.07
C GLU A 78 -8.87 3.72 -0.37
N LEU A 79 -8.44 3.93 0.87
CA LEU A 79 -8.72 5.16 1.60
C LEU A 79 -7.82 6.31 1.12
N PRO A 80 -8.35 7.56 1.09
CA PRO A 80 -7.52 8.74 0.93
C PRO A 80 -6.40 8.78 1.98
N PRO A 81 -5.19 9.27 1.66
CA PRO A 81 -4.04 9.26 2.56
C PRO A 81 -4.31 9.79 3.96
N GLU A 82 -5.09 10.88 4.06
CA GLU A 82 -5.51 11.55 5.29
C GLU A 82 -6.44 10.71 6.18
N HIS A 83 -7.06 9.66 5.63
CA HIS A 83 -7.97 8.77 6.33
C HIS A 83 -7.34 7.40 6.63
N ARG A 84 -6.06 7.18 6.31
CA ARG A 84 -5.40 5.90 6.59
C ARG A 84 -5.10 5.76 8.09
N PRO A 85 -5.42 4.63 8.74
CA PRO A 85 -5.23 4.50 10.17
C PRO A 85 -3.75 4.42 10.55
N GLU A 86 -3.35 5.17 11.58
CA GLU A 86 -1.96 5.25 12.06
C GLU A 86 -1.39 3.90 12.51
N ARG A 87 -2.24 2.97 12.99
CA ARG A 87 -1.84 1.60 13.36
C ARG A 87 -1.20 0.85 12.17
N LEU A 88 -1.50 1.23 10.93
CA LEU A 88 -0.88 0.66 9.72
C LEU A 88 0.36 1.44 9.25
N ARG A 89 0.69 2.59 9.84
CA ARG A 89 1.84 3.41 9.44
C ARG A 89 3.20 2.68 9.52
N PRO A 90 3.47 1.78 10.47
CA PRO A 90 4.69 0.96 10.44
C PRO A 90 4.81 0.07 9.20
N LEU A 91 3.72 -0.13 8.46
CA LEU A 91 3.64 -1.00 7.27
C LEU A 91 3.67 -0.23 5.95
N TYR A 92 3.64 1.11 6.01
CA TYR A 92 3.86 2.01 4.88
C TYR A 92 5.07 2.89 5.25
N PRO A 93 6.29 2.60 4.74
CA PRO A 93 7.33 3.61 4.86
C PRO A 93 6.84 4.86 4.12
N ASP A 94 6.64 5.95 4.86
CA ASP A 94 6.43 7.27 4.27
C ASP A 94 7.55 7.46 3.25
N ALA A 95 7.19 7.74 1.99
CA ALA A 95 8.14 7.98 0.90
C ALA A 95 8.87 9.34 1.06
N ALA A 96 9.28 9.66 2.27
CA ALA A 96 10.01 10.85 2.66
C ALA A 96 11.05 10.44 3.72
N GLY A 97 12.18 9.92 3.25
CA GLY A 97 13.35 9.64 4.09
C GLY A 97 14.12 8.39 3.68
N THR A 98 15.06 8.56 2.76
CA THR A 98 16.23 7.69 2.68
C THR A 98 16.94 7.65 4.03
N GLU A 99 17.14 6.48 4.62
CA GLU A 99 18.45 5.99 5.07
C GLU A 99 18.39 4.54 5.60
N ASP A 100 19.24 3.72 4.98
CA ASP A 100 19.91 2.54 5.51
C ASP A 100 19.09 1.28 5.90
N ALA A 101 18.72 0.50 4.88
CA ALA A 101 18.70 -0.95 5.00
C ALA A 101 19.79 -1.52 4.09
N ALA A 102 20.90 -1.90 4.71
CA ALA A 102 22.04 -2.57 4.11
C ALA A 102 21.59 -3.60 3.05
N THR A 103 21.84 -3.25 1.78
CA THR A 103 21.89 -4.24 0.71
C THR A 103 23.17 -5.04 0.93
N PRO A 104 23.12 -6.34 1.25
CA PRO A 104 24.34 -7.13 1.21
C PRO A 104 24.86 -7.10 -0.23
N ALA A 105 26.05 -6.53 -0.40
CA ALA A 105 26.73 -6.47 -1.68
C ALA A 105 26.80 -7.89 -2.29
N PRO A 106 26.49 -8.08 -3.58
CA PRO A 106 26.73 -9.36 -4.22
C PRO A 106 28.22 -9.69 -4.13
N PRO A 107 28.59 -10.96 -3.90
CA PRO A 107 29.98 -11.34 -3.70
C PRO A 107 30.81 -10.98 -4.93
N GLU A 108 31.87 -10.21 -4.66
CA GLU A 108 32.91 -9.80 -5.59
C GLU A 108 33.50 -11.05 -6.28
N GLN A 109 33.05 -11.35 -7.50
CA GLN A 109 33.76 -12.29 -8.34
C GLN A 109 35.07 -11.63 -8.75
N ALA A 110 36.13 -11.98 -8.03
CA ALA A 110 37.50 -11.65 -8.37
C ALA A 110 37.79 -12.13 -9.80
N VAL A 111 37.77 -11.21 -10.75
CA VAL A 111 38.29 -11.44 -12.11
C VAL A 111 39.81 -11.36 -12.01
N PRO A 112 40.57 -12.46 -12.17
CA PRO A 112 42.01 -12.34 -12.23
C PRO A 112 42.42 -11.67 -13.55
N LYS A 113 43.01 -10.47 -13.43
CA LYS A 113 43.78 -9.81 -14.48
C LYS A 113 44.87 -10.76 -14.97
N ARG A 114 44.82 -11.18 -16.23
CA ARG A 114 46.03 -11.58 -16.97
C ARG A 114 46.26 -10.62 -18.11
N ALA A 115 47.39 -9.94 -18.00
CA ALA A 115 47.91 -8.95 -18.91
C ALA A 115 48.41 -9.57 -20.22
N ALA A 116 48.15 -8.83 -21.30
CA ALA A 116 48.98 -8.57 -22.47
C ALA A 116 49.90 -9.67 -23.02
N ALA A 117 49.68 -10.02 -24.30
CA ALA A 117 50.80 -10.16 -25.24
C ALA A 117 50.36 -9.93 -26.69
N LYS A 118 50.87 -8.83 -27.26
CA LYS A 118 51.41 -8.64 -28.62
C LYS A 118 50.78 -9.41 -29.80
N ARG A 119 50.26 -8.63 -30.76
CA ARG A 119 50.26 -8.96 -32.20
C ARG A 119 51.72 -9.21 -32.66
N PRO A 120 51.94 -9.95 -33.76
CA PRO A 120 52.05 -9.24 -35.03
C PRO A 120 51.42 -9.97 -36.21
N ALA A 121 51.45 -9.25 -37.34
CA ALA A 121 50.83 -9.54 -38.61
C ALA A 121 51.53 -10.65 -39.44
N LYS A 122 50.79 -11.07 -40.47
CA LYS A 122 51.20 -11.23 -41.88
C LYS A 122 51.42 -12.66 -42.42
N THR A 123 50.75 -12.88 -43.56
CA THR A 123 51.09 -13.74 -44.73
C THR A 123 51.15 -15.25 -44.56
N ALA A 124 50.24 -15.94 -45.26
CA ALA A 124 50.54 -16.60 -46.53
C ALA A 124 49.26 -16.65 -47.38
#